data_AF-A0A6P6T5Z0-F1
#
_entry.id   AF-A0A6P6T5Z0-F1
#
_cell.length_a   1.000
_cell.length_b   1.000
_cell.length_c   1.000
_cell.angle_alpha   90.00
_cell.angle_beta   90.00
_cell.angle_gamma   90.00
#
_symmetry.space_group_name_H-M   'P 1'
#
loop_
_entity.id
_entity.type
_entity.pdbx_description
1 polymer ?
#
loop_
_entity_poly.entity_id
_entity_poly.type
_entity_poly.pdbx_seq_one_letter_code
_entity_poly.pdbx_strand_id
1 'polypeptide(L)'
;MDAIASAPIQSQSRYYIHVEAGIYEEIVEVWGNKTNIALIGDGENLTKITMNRRFPEFKTYKTATVSVKGYRFMAKYITFENSAGEGSQAVALMSESDQSSFYRCSFLGYQDTLYAKSGKQFYKECDIYGTVDFVFGDAAAVFQSCNLYAWLPNRIITSGKKDPQSS
;
A
#
# COMPACT_ATOMS: atom_id res chain seq x y z
N MET A 1 -8.44 -6.67 11.52
CA MET A 1 -7.77 -5.73 12.45
C MET A 1 -8.80 -5.08 13.37
N ASP A 2 -8.96 -5.62 14.57
CA ASP A 2 -9.96 -5.12 15.54
C ASP A 2 -9.62 -3.71 16.06
N ALA A 3 -8.35 -3.31 16.03
CA ALA A 3 -7.89 -2.01 16.52
C ALA A 3 -8.57 -0.80 15.84
N ILE A 4 -8.77 -0.84 14.52
CA ILE A 4 -9.48 0.25 13.80
C ILE A 4 -10.96 0.26 14.17
N ALA A 5 -11.57 -0.93 14.33
CA ALA A 5 -12.96 -1.06 14.76
C ALA A 5 -13.17 -0.52 16.18
N SER A 6 -12.20 -0.71 17.09
CA SER A 6 -12.22 -0.19 18.46
C SER A 6 -11.91 1.31 18.58
N ALA A 7 -11.30 1.94 17.58
CA ALA A 7 -10.99 3.36 17.61
C ALA A 7 -12.27 4.23 17.70
N PRO A 8 -12.25 5.39 18.36
CA PRO A 8 -13.41 6.26 18.46
C PRO A 8 -13.92 6.73 17.09
N ILE A 9 -15.23 6.90 16.98
CA ILE A 9 -15.87 7.48 15.80
C ILE A 9 -15.73 9.01 15.87
N GLN A 10 -15.39 9.64 14.74
CA GLN A 10 -15.28 11.10 14.58
C GLN A 10 -14.40 11.80 15.63
N SER A 11 -13.34 11.13 16.07
CA SER A 11 -12.38 11.69 17.01
C SER A 11 -11.82 13.02 16.49
N GLN A 12 -11.80 14.03 17.35
CA GLN A 12 -11.14 15.33 17.07
C GLN A 12 -9.64 15.29 17.36
N SER A 13 -9.19 14.31 18.15
CA SER A 13 -7.78 14.08 18.48
C SER A 13 -7.24 12.86 17.72
N ARG A 14 -5.91 12.82 17.57
CA ARG A 14 -5.23 11.69 16.92
C ARG A 14 -5.32 10.43 17.76
N TYR A 15 -5.75 9.33 17.14
CA TYR A 15 -5.76 8.01 17.75
C TYR A 15 -4.65 7.16 17.14
N TYR A 16 -3.68 6.78 17.97
CA TYR A 16 -2.50 6.03 17.54
C TYR A 16 -2.75 4.54 17.68
N ILE A 17 -2.55 3.82 16.57
CA ILE A 17 -2.55 2.36 16.53
C ILE A 17 -1.11 1.96 16.22
N HIS A 18 -0.46 1.33 17.20
CA HIS A 18 0.84 0.71 17.00
C HIS A 18 0.65 -0.70 16.43
N VAL A 19 1.43 -1.02 15.41
CA VAL A 19 1.44 -2.31 14.72
C VAL A 19 2.82 -2.91 14.89
N GLU A 20 2.90 -4.00 15.65
CA GLU A 20 4.17 -4.67 15.92
C GLU A 20 4.80 -5.21 14.63
N ALA A 21 6.08 -5.53 14.69
CA ALA A 21 6.78 -6.24 13.63
C ALA A 21 6.05 -7.56 13.31
N GLY A 22 5.78 -7.80 12.03
CA GLY A 22 5.02 -8.96 11.57
C GLY A 22 4.48 -8.81 10.17
N ILE A 23 3.98 -9.94 9.63
CA ILE A 23 3.24 -9.99 8.37
C ILE A 23 1.77 -10.23 8.70
N TYR A 24 0.92 -9.30 8.28
CA TYR A 24 -0.51 -9.30 8.51
C TYR A 24 -1.23 -9.57 7.19
N GLU A 25 -1.70 -10.81 7.02
CA GLU A 25 -2.43 -11.25 5.82
C GLU A 25 -3.92 -10.94 5.94
N GLU A 26 -4.30 -9.68 5.70
CA GLU A 26 -5.67 -9.23 5.87
C GLU A 26 -6.03 -8.03 4.98
N ILE A 27 -7.34 -7.86 4.73
CA ILE A 27 -7.88 -6.65 4.11
C ILE A 27 -8.24 -5.67 5.22
N VAL A 28 -7.73 -4.45 5.12
CA VAL A 28 -7.97 -3.39 6.10
C VAL A 28 -8.76 -2.25 5.48
N GLU A 29 -9.84 -1.82 6.14
CA GLU A 29 -10.61 -0.64 5.77
C GLU A 29 -10.68 0.37 6.92
N VAL A 30 -10.18 1.58 6.69
CA VAL A 30 -10.40 2.74 7.59
C VAL A 30 -11.60 3.52 7.06
N TRP A 31 -12.77 3.23 7.62
CA TRP A 31 -14.03 3.87 7.20
C TRP A 31 -14.02 5.39 7.39
N GLY A 32 -14.85 6.10 6.63
CA GLY A 32 -14.91 7.57 6.63
C GLY A 32 -15.23 8.20 8.00
N ASN A 33 -15.91 7.46 8.87
CA ASN A 33 -16.24 7.89 10.23
C ASN A 33 -15.10 7.65 11.25
N LYS A 34 -14.01 6.97 10.86
CA LYS A 34 -12.80 6.75 11.69
C LYS A 34 -11.77 7.83 11.37
N THR A 35 -11.94 9.03 11.92
CA THR A 35 -11.09 10.20 11.65
C THR A 35 -9.84 10.22 12.52
N ASN A 36 -8.78 10.89 12.04
CA ASN A 36 -7.52 11.12 12.77
C ASN A 36 -6.81 9.83 13.25
N ILE A 37 -7.00 8.70 12.55
CA ILE A 37 -6.24 7.47 12.82
C ILE A 37 -4.78 7.65 12.39
N ALA A 38 -3.85 7.25 13.23
CA ALA A 38 -2.44 7.14 12.91
C ALA A 38 -1.97 5.69 13.10
N LEU A 39 -1.62 5.02 12.00
CA LEU A 39 -1.13 3.66 11.96
C LEU A 39 0.41 3.66 11.93
N ILE A 40 1.04 3.17 12.99
CA ILE A 40 2.49 3.26 13.19
C ILE A 40 3.07 1.86 13.30
N GLY A 41 3.91 1.45 12.36
CA GLY A 41 4.64 0.19 12.43
C GLY A 41 5.99 0.32 13.17
N ASP A 42 6.66 -0.82 13.38
CA ASP A 42 8.01 -0.89 13.96
C ASP A 42 9.12 -0.59 12.93
N GLY A 43 8.79 -0.55 11.66
CA GLY A 43 9.72 -0.32 10.55
C GLY A 43 9.11 -0.82 9.24
N GLU A 44 9.34 -0.14 8.13
CA GLU A 44 8.78 -0.57 6.84
C GLU A 44 9.29 -1.96 6.42
N ASN A 45 10.50 -2.34 6.83
CA ASN A 45 11.05 -3.69 6.62
C ASN A 45 10.62 -4.73 7.66
N LEU A 46 9.90 -4.32 8.70
CA LEU A 46 9.52 -5.17 9.85
C LEU A 46 8.02 -5.38 9.95
N THR A 47 7.20 -4.40 9.55
CA THR A 47 5.75 -4.45 9.63
C THR A 47 5.14 -4.36 8.23
N LYS A 48 4.39 -5.39 7.84
CA LYS A 48 3.78 -5.49 6.51
C LYS A 48 2.32 -5.95 6.55
N ILE A 49 1.44 -5.26 5.85
CA ILE A 49 0.05 -5.70 5.59
C ILE A 49 -0.04 -6.14 4.13
N THR A 50 -0.49 -7.37 3.87
CA THR A 50 -0.46 -7.97 2.53
C THR A 50 -1.72 -8.77 2.21
N MET A 51 -2.14 -8.74 0.95
CA MET A 51 -3.15 -9.62 0.34
C MET A 51 -2.85 -9.74 -1.16
N ASN A 52 -3.62 -10.53 -1.91
CA ASN A 52 -3.35 -10.83 -3.32
C ASN A 52 -4.59 -10.73 -4.23
N ARG A 53 -5.57 -9.89 -3.88
CA ARG A 53 -6.77 -9.69 -4.72
C ARG A 53 -6.41 -9.02 -6.04
N ARG A 54 -7.06 -9.43 -7.13
CA ARG A 54 -6.83 -8.89 -8.47
C ARG A 54 -8.09 -8.82 -9.34
N PHE A 55 -8.02 -8.02 -10.40
CA PHE A 55 -8.99 -8.04 -11.49
C PHE A 55 -8.77 -9.28 -12.39
N PRO A 56 -9.81 -9.90 -12.97
CA PRO A 56 -11.23 -9.55 -12.92
C PRO A 56 -12.02 -10.16 -11.76
N GLU A 57 -11.39 -10.98 -10.90
CA GLU A 57 -12.07 -11.58 -9.73
C GLU A 57 -12.72 -10.51 -8.84
N PHE A 58 -12.05 -9.37 -8.69
CA PHE A 58 -12.54 -8.18 -8.03
C PHE A 58 -12.47 -6.96 -8.97
N LYS A 59 -13.40 -6.02 -8.83
CA LYS A 59 -13.23 -4.68 -9.43
C LYS A 59 -11.97 -4.03 -8.83
N THR A 60 -11.25 -3.21 -9.60
CA THR A 60 -9.98 -2.58 -9.17
C THR A 60 -10.04 -1.95 -7.78
N TYR A 61 -11.06 -1.15 -7.47
CA TYR A 61 -11.17 -0.53 -6.15
C TYR A 61 -11.39 -1.53 -4.98
N LYS A 62 -11.84 -2.77 -5.28
CA LYS A 62 -12.00 -3.86 -4.30
C LYS A 62 -10.75 -4.75 -4.19
N THR A 63 -9.72 -4.53 -5.02
CA THR A 63 -8.45 -5.28 -4.92
C THR A 63 -7.52 -4.71 -3.85
N ALA A 64 -7.79 -3.50 -3.37
CA ALA A 64 -7.00 -2.82 -2.35
C ALA A 64 -6.79 -3.69 -1.09
N THR A 65 -5.53 -3.96 -0.75
CA THR A 65 -5.16 -4.57 0.54
C THR A 65 -5.57 -3.65 1.69
N VAL A 66 -5.25 -2.36 1.57
CA VAL A 66 -5.66 -1.33 2.53
C VAL A 66 -6.45 -0.22 1.84
N SER A 67 -7.63 0.09 2.36
CA SER A 67 -8.47 1.20 1.91
C SER A 67 -8.64 2.24 3.01
N VAL A 68 -8.26 3.50 2.75
CA VAL A 68 -8.37 4.59 3.74
C VAL A 68 -9.30 5.70 3.28
N LYS A 69 -10.37 5.94 4.04
CA LYS A 69 -11.40 6.96 3.78
C LYS A 69 -11.51 7.99 4.90
N GLY A 70 -11.13 7.61 6.13
CA GLY A 70 -11.22 8.49 7.31
C GLY A 70 -10.33 9.73 7.18
N TYR A 71 -10.89 10.91 7.45
CA TYR A 71 -10.19 12.20 7.37
C TYR A 71 -8.90 12.24 8.20
N ARG A 72 -7.83 12.87 7.67
CA ARG A 72 -6.52 13.03 8.34
C ARG A 72 -5.86 11.72 8.76
N PHE A 73 -6.02 10.67 7.95
CA PHE A 73 -5.31 9.42 8.17
C PHE A 73 -3.80 9.62 8.11
N MET A 74 -3.06 8.93 8.98
CA MET A 74 -1.61 8.87 8.93
C MET A 74 -1.11 7.44 8.95
N ALA A 75 -0.05 7.18 8.18
CA ALA A 75 0.74 5.97 8.30
C ALA A 75 2.23 6.28 8.41
N LYS A 76 2.95 5.47 9.19
CA LYS A 76 4.39 5.59 9.39
C LYS A 76 5.03 4.22 9.58
N TYR A 77 6.21 4.01 9.01
CA TYR A 77 7.05 2.83 9.27
C TYR A 77 6.35 1.50 8.98
N ILE A 78 5.61 1.42 7.86
CA ILE A 78 4.81 0.25 7.52
C ILE A 78 4.81 0.00 6.01
N THR A 79 4.79 -1.26 5.63
CA THR A 79 4.63 -1.69 4.23
C THR A 79 3.20 -2.08 3.94
N PHE A 80 2.66 -1.58 2.84
CA PHE A 80 1.39 -2.01 2.24
C PHE A 80 1.70 -2.78 0.96
N GLU A 81 1.25 -4.02 0.87
CA GLU A 81 1.56 -4.90 -0.26
C GLU A 81 0.31 -5.48 -0.90
N ASN A 82 0.30 -5.55 -2.22
CA ASN A 82 -0.52 -6.51 -2.95
C ASN A 82 0.38 -7.49 -3.71
N SER A 83 0.40 -8.73 -3.24
CA SER A 83 1.30 -9.80 -3.68
C SER A 83 0.77 -10.61 -4.87
N ALA A 84 -0.28 -10.13 -5.56
CA ALA A 84 -0.92 -10.89 -6.62
C ALA A 84 0.01 -11.26 -7.79
N GLY A 85 1.04 -10.47 -8.06
CA GLY A 85 1.95 -10.70 -9.19
C GLY A 85 1.63 -9.82 -10.42
N GLU A 86 2.41 -9.98 -11.48
CA GLU A 86 2.10 -9.41 -12.80
C GLU A 86 0.76 -9.93 -13.35
N GLY A 87 0.20 -9.19 -14.32
CA GLY A 87 -0.89 -9.65 -15.18
C GLY A 87 -2.12 -8.74 -15.21
N SER A 88 -2.54 -8.20 -14.08
CA SER A 88 -3.73 -7.34 -13.98
C SER A 88 -3.71 -6.43 -12.75
N GLN A 89 -4.69 -5.54 -12.65
CA GLN A 89 -4.83 -4.54 -11.59
C GLN A 89 -4.90 -5.16 -10.19
N ALA A 90 -4.02 -4.74 -9.29
CA ALA A 90 -3.90 -5.25 -7.93
C ALA A 90 -3.39 -4.15 -6.98
N VAL A 91 -4.29 -3.50 -6.26
CA VAL A 91 -3.99 -2.32 -5.45
C VAL A 91 -3.44 -2.73 -4.08
N ALA A 92 -2.31 -2.15 -3.67
CA ALA A 92 -1.74 -2.32 -2.34
C ALA A 92 -2.40 -1.35 -1.34
N LEU A 93 -2.49 -0.07 -1.70
CA LEU A 93 -3.20 0.92 -0.90
C LEU A 93 -4.06 1.83 -1.78
N MET A 94 -5.32 2.02 -1.37
CA MET A 94 -6.21 3.03 -1.92
C MET A 94 -6.50 4.11 -0.87
N SER A 95 -6.23 5.38 -1.21
CA SER A 95 -6.55 6.52 -0.36
C SER A 95 -7.60 7.43 -0.99
N GLU A 96 -8.70 7.61 -0.25
CA GLU A 96 -9.76 8.62 -0.45
C GLU A 96 -9.79 9.63 0.72
N SER A 97 -8.78 9.58 1.59
CA SER A 97 -8.72 10.37 2.81
C SER A 97 -8.18 11.78 2.53
N ASP A 98 -9.01 12.81 2.76
CA ASP A 98 -8.53 14.20 2.70
C ASP A 98 -7.56 14.51 3.86
N GLN A 99 -6.48 15.21 3.53
CA GLN A 99 -5.36 15.51 4.42
C GLN A 99 -4.66 14.27 4.97
N SER A 100 -4.61 13.18 4.19
CA SER A 100 -3.85 12.00 4.56
C SER A 100 -2.35 12.22 4.38
N SER A 101 -1.55 11.56 5.23
CA SER A 101 -0.09 11.59 5.09
C SER A 101 0.59 10.26 5.39
N PHE A 102 1.66 9.99 4.65
CA PHE A 102 2.42 8.75 4.71
C PHE A 102 3.89 9.12 4.84
N TYR A 103 4.58 8.56 5.84
CA TYR A 103 5.97 8.87 6.10
C TYR A 103 6.80 7.62 6.33
N ARG A 104 7.83 7.39 5.50
CA ARG A 104 8.64 6.16 5.56
C ARG A 104 7.77 4.92 5.54
N CYS A 105 6.97 4.84 4.50
CA CYS A 105 6.15 3.69 4.18
C CYS A 105 6.60 3.12 2.84
N SER A 106 6.44 1.81 2.67
CA SER A 106 6.66 1.16 1.38
C SER A 106 5.35 0.68 0.79
N PHE A 107 5.19 0.86 -0.51
CA PHE A 107 4.02 0.42 -1.28
C PHE A 107 4.49 -0.59 -2.32
N LEU A 108 4.12 -1.85 -2.15
CA LEU A 108 4.60 -2.98 -2.96
C LEU A 108 3.48 -3.57 -3.79
N GLY A 109 3.70 -3.68 -5.10
CA GLY A 109 2.74 -4.26 -6.02
C GLY A 109 3.30 -4.32 -7.44
N TYR A 110 2.42 -4.58 -8.41
CA TYR A 110 2.76 -4.61 -9.83
C TYR A 110 1.94 -3.54 -10.56
N GLN A 111 0.82 -3.92 -11.16
CA GLN A 111 -0.08 -2.97 -11.81
C GLN A 111 -1.04 -2.37 -10.78
N ASP A 112 -1.23 -1.04 -10.83
CA ASP A 112 -2.13 -0.27 -9.95
C ASP A 112 -1.74 -0.27 -8.44
N THR A 113 -0.44 -0.31 -8.09
CA THR A 113 0.01 -0.44 -6.68
C THR A 113 -0.59 0.59 -5.72
N LEU A 114 -0.45 1.90 -6.00
CA LEU A 114 -0.93 2.98 -5.16
C LEU A 114 -2.05 3.75 -5.85
N TYR A 115 -3.27 3.58 -5.35
CA TYR A 115 -4.45 4.30 -5.82
C TYR A 115 -4.68 5.56 -4.96
N ALA A 116 -4.04 6.67 -5.34
CA ALA A 116 -4.27 8.00 -4.79
C ALA A 116 -5.60 8.58 -5.34
N LYS A 117 -6.71 7.98 -4.90
CA LYS A 117 -8.03 8.16 -5.53
C LYS A 117 -8.58 9.59 -5.45
N SER A 118 -8.56 10.22 -4.27
CA SER A 118 -9.08 11.60 -4.10
C SER A 118 -8.57 12.28 -2.82
N GLY A 119 -8.82 13.60 -2.71
CA GLY A 119 -8.42 14.40 -1.54
C GLY A 119 -6.98 14.93 -1.62
N LYS A 120 -6.57 15.69 -0.60
CA LYS A 120 -5.17 16.16 -0.45
C LYS A 120 -4.35 15.10 0.26
N GLN A 121 -3.26 14.68 -0.36
CA GLN A 121 -2.43 13.58 0.14
C GLN A 121 -0.95 13.97 0.12
N PHE A 122 -0.21 13.57 1.16
CA PHE A 122 1.21 13.87 1.26
C PHE A 122 2.02 12.60 1.56
N TYR A 123 2.98 12.29 0.68
CA TYR A 123 3.87 11.15 0.81
C TYR A 123 5.29 11.70 0.99
N LYS A 124 5.98 11.28 2.05
CA LYS A 124 7.33 11.75 2.36
C LYS A 124 8.26 10.61 2.72
N GLU A 125 9.43 10.56 2.08
CA GLU A 125 10.43 9.50 2.33
C GLU A 125 9.83 8.10 2.15
N CYS A 126 8.91 7.93 1.19
CA CYS A 126 8.28 6.65 0.90
C CYS A 126 8.90 5.99 -0.32
N ASP A 127 8.86 4.67 -0.34
CA ASP A 127 9.24 3.87 -1.52
C ASP A 127 7.99 3.28 -2.17
N ILE A 128 7.83 3.47 -3.48
CA ILE A 128 6.70 2.95 -4.25
C ILE A 128 7.22 2.06 -5.37
N TYR A 129 6.74 0.82 -5.44
CA TYR A 129 7.17 -0.19 -6.40
C TYR A 129 6.01 -0.65 -7.28
N GLY A 130 6.27 -0.85 -8.57
CA GLY A 130 5.31 -1.49 -9.48
C GLY A 130 5.71 -1.45 -10.94
N THR A 131 4.79 -1.82 -11.83
CA THR A 131 5.03 -1.95 -13.27
C THR A 131 4.23 -0.92 -14.07
N VAL A 132 2.92 -1.14 -14.23
CA VAL A 132 2.00 -0.30 -15.03
C VAL A 132 1.13 0.50 -14.09
N ASP A 133 1.01 1.82 -14.33
CA ASP A 133 0.13 2.74 -13.58
C ASP A 133 0.24 2.58 -12.05
N PHE A 134 1.43 2.27 -11.55
CA PHE A 134 1.63 1.89 -10.14
C PHE A 134 1.44 3.04 -9.15
N VAL A 135 1.32 4.28 -9.64
CA VAL A 135 0.75 5.42 -8.92
C VAL A 135 -0.31 6.06 -9.81
N PHE A 136 -1.56 6.07 -9.37
CA PHE A 136 -2.68 6.58 -10.19
C PHE A 136 -3.83 7.14 -9.33
N GLY A 137 -4.75 7.85 -9.99
CA GLY A 137 -5.96 8.44 -9.38
C GLY A 137 -6.02 9.96 -9.53
N ASP A 138 -7.03 10.58 -8.90
CA ASP A 138 -7.39 11.99 -9.08
C ASP A 138 -7.09 12.86 -7.85
N ALA A 139 -6.29 12.37 -6.90
CA ALA A 139 -5.91 13.13 -5.71
C ALA A 139 -4.98 14.31 -6.02
N ALA A 140 -5.09 15.36 -5.20
CA ALA A 140 -4.03 16.37 -5.08
C ALA A 140 -2.91 15.81 -4.21
N ALA A 141 -2.02 15.02 -4.81
CA ALA A 141 -0.95 14.30 -4.12
C ALA A 141 0.44 14.95 -4.34
N VAL A 142 1.21 15.08 -3.26
CA VAL A 142 2.61 15.51 -3.31
C VAL A 142 3.50 14.40 -2.77
N PHE A 143 4.53 14.06 -3.54
CA PHE A 143 5.57 13.08 -3.19
C PHE A 143 6.89 13.84 -2.96
N GLN A 144 7.36 13.88 -1.72
CA GLN A 144 8.57 14.60 -1.32
C GLN A 144 9.63 13.62 -0.85
N SER A 145 10.81 13.64 -1.49
CA SER A 145 11.91 12.74 -1.14
C SER A 145 11.52 11.26 -1.19
N CYS A 146 10.60 10.90 -2.09
CA CYS A 146 10.17 9.52 -2.30
C CYS A 146 10.99 8.87 -3.43
N ASN A 147 11.12 7.55 -3.38
CA ASN A 147 11.64 6.76 -4.49
C ASN A 147 10.50 6.04 -5.22
N LEU A 148 10.51 6.11 -6.55
CA LEU A 148 9.55 5.40 -7.40
C LEU A 148 10.32 4.38 -8.23
N TYR A 149 10.13 3.10 -7.92
CA TYR A 149 10.84 1.98 -8.50
C TYR A 149 9.95 1.24 -9.51
N ALA A 150 10.16 1.54 -10.79
CA ALA A 150 9.52 0.80 -11.87
C ALA A 150 10.23 -0.54 -12.08
N TRP A 151 9.49 -1.65 -11.95
CA TRP A 151 9.95 -2.98 -12.33
C TRP A 151 9.90 -3.13 -13.84
N LEU A 152 10.94 -3.72 -14.41
CA LEU A 152 10.94 -4.10 -15.82
C LEU A 152 10.08 -5.37 -15.96
N PRO A 153 8.96 -5.33 -16.71
CA PRO A 153 8.18 -6.53 -16.96
C PRO A 153 9.04 -7.54 -17.72
N ASN A 154 8.93 -8.82 -17.36
CA ASN A 154 9.59 -9.95 -18.05
C ASN A 154 11.13 -9.90 -18.15
N ARG A 155 11.85 -9.87 -17.02
CA ARG A 155 13.22 -10.42 -16.98
C ARG A 155 13.26 -11.70 -16.18
N ILE A 156 12.95 -12.81 -16.86
CA ILE A 156 13.46 -14.11 -16.45
C ILE A 156 14.99 -14.01 -16.55
N ILE A 157 15.67 -13.79 -15.42
CA ILE A 157 17.12 -14.05 -15.32
C ILE A 157 17.25 -15.53 -14.96
N THR A 158 17.26 -16.40 -15.97
CA THR A 158 17.61 -17.80 -15.78
C THR A 158 19.13 -17.91 -15.63
N SER A 159 19.61 -18.38 -14.49
CA SER A 159 20.97 -18.91 -14.37
C SER A 159 20.90 -20.43 -14.52
N GLY A 160 21.06 -20.92 -15.76
CA GLY A 160 21.21 -22.34 -16.02
C GLY A 160 22.70 -22.74 -16.01
N LYS A 161 23.06 -23.76 -15.22
CA LYS A 161 24.36 -24.42 -15.38
C LYS A 161 24.30 -25.22 -16.70
N LYS A 162 25.13 -24.87 -17.69
CA LYS A 162 25.32 -25.74 -18.87
C LYS A 162 26.11 -26.96 -18.41
N ASP A 163 25.52 -28.14 -18.48
CA ASP A 163 26.28 -29.40 -18.37
C ASP A 163 27.16 -29.56 -19.62
N PRO A 164 28.48 -29.70 -19.48
CA PRO A 164 29.40 -29.74 -20.61
C PRO A 164 29.60 -31.16 -21.16
N GLN A 165 28.53 -31.92 -21.39
CA GLN A 165 28.61 -33.20 -22.10
C GLN A 165 27.37 -33.47 -22.96
N SER A 166 27.42 -33.03 -24.21
CA SER A 166 26.73 -33.69 -25.31
C SER A 166 27.53 -33.41 -26.60
N SER A 167 28.57 -34.21 -26.79
CA SER A 167 29.30 -34.38 -28.06
C SER A 167 28.94 -35.74 -28.63
#